data_AF-A0A7W9BAY2-F1
#
_entry.id   AF-A0A7W9BAY2-F1
#
_cell.length_a   1.000
_cell.length_b   1.000
_cell.length_c   1.000
_cell.angle_alpha   90.00
_cell.angle_beta   90.00
_cell.angle_gamma   90.00
#
_symmetry.space_group_name_H-M   'P 1'
#
loop_
_entity.id
_entity.type
_entity.pdbx_description
1 polymer ?
#
loop_
_entity_poly.entity_id
_entity_poly.type
_entity_poly.pdbx_seq_one_letter_code
_entity_poly.pdbx_strand_id
1 'polypeptide(L)'
;MPRRTAEAYPSAMVYRALRLATASLSGAVFSLGAPALPAQAGQPTAARLVACGADSCLRLSGHRSSPSVSVQVNGRDLPVEGERAWQVTVPLSTARTWAIAHGYSVILTLVDAQAGTGHSVAVALPPGSLGTRLELASLIVRAH
;
A
#
# COMPACT_ATOMS: atom_id res chain seq x y z
N MET A 1 -22.92 -30.37 7.78
CA MET A 1 -23.64 -29.36 8.58
C MET A 1 -22.60 -28.45 9.26
N PRO A 2 -22.70 -27.12 9.09
CA PRO A 2 -21.66 -26.16 9.47
C PRO A 2 -21.88 -25.58 10.87
N ARG A 3 -20.81 -25.37 11.65
CA ARG A 3 -20.82 -24.41 12.76
C ARG A 3 -20.05 -23.16 12.34
N ARG A 4 -20.81 -22.17 11.89
CA ARG A 4 -20.39 -20.76 11.87
C ARG A 4 -20.36 -20.29 13.33
N THR A 5 -19.21 -19.82 13.79
CA THR A 5 -19.14 -18.94 14.97
C THR A 5 -18.60 -17.61 14.48
N ALA A 6 -19.52 -16.69 14.25
CA ALA A 6 -19.25 -15.28 14.05
C ALA A 6 -18.93 -14.67 15.41
N GLU A 7 -17.71 -14.16 15.59
CA GLU A 7 -17.38 -13.29 16.72
C GLU A 7 -17.98 -11.91 16.44
N ALA A 8 -18.97 -11.58 17.28
CA ALA A 8 -19.67 -10.32 17.29
C ALA A 8 -18.75 -9.23 17.89
N TYR A 9 -18.48 -8.20 17.09
CA TYR A 9 -17.86 -6.95 17.54
C TYR A 9 -18.92 -6.12 18.30
N PRO A 10 -18.69 -5.70 19.56
CA PRO A 10 -19.63 -4.84 20.26
C PRO A 10 -19.49 -3.39 19.77
N SER A 11 -20.40 -2.98 18.90
CA SER A 11 -20.61 -1.56 18.56
C SER A 11 -21.62 -0.97 19.55
N ALA A 12 -21.14 -0.27 20.57
CA ALA A 12 -21.97 0.53 21.46
C ALA A 12 -21.45 1.98 21.50
N MET A 13 -21.57 2.69 20.37
CA MET A 13 -21.55 4.15 20.36
C MET A 13 -22.96 4.66 20.69
N VAL A 14 -23.24 4.84 21.97
CA VAL A 14 -24.39 5.62 22.42
C VAL A 14 -23.92 7.08 22.51
N TYR A 15 -23.97 7.80 21.39
CA TYR A 15 -23.85 9.26 21.42
C TYR A 15 -25.21 9.85 21.81
N ARG A 16 -25.28 10.31 23.05
CA ARG A 16 -26.43 10.97 23.65
C ARG A 16 -26.61 12.34 22.97
N ALA A 17 -27.57 12.41 22.05
CA ALA A 17 -28.02 13.66 21.46
C ALA A 17 -28.95 14.44 22.43
N LEU A 18 -29.00 15.75 22.18
CA LEU A 18 -29.96 16.76 22.68
C LEU A 18 -29.66 17.40 24.06
N ARG A 19 -29.39 18.71 24.03
CA ARG A 19 -30.45 19.72 24.10
C ARG A 19 -29.97 21.06 23.53
N LEU A 20 -30.79 21.59 22.61
CA LEU A 20 -30.74 22.96 22.12
C LEU A 20 -30.98 23.94 23.29
N ALA A 21 -30.09 24.91 23.44
CA ALA A 21 -30.37 26.13 24.20
C ALA A 21 -29.86 27.32 23.38
N THR A 22 -30.81 28.01 22.78
CA THR A 22 -30.67 29.30 22.10
C THR A 22 -30.32 30.40 23.09
N ALA A 23 -29.26 31.15 22.82
CA ALA A 23 -29.06 32.49 23.36
C ALA A 23 -28.25 33.32 22.36
N SER A 24 -28.96 34.24 21.70
CA SER A 24 -28.45 35.27 20.80
C SER A 24 -27.71 36.36 21.56
N LEU A 25 -26.50 36.73 21.12
CA LEU A 25 -25.82 37.99 21.43
C LEU A 25 -24.87 38.35 20.28
N SER A 26 -25.08 39.55 19.74
CA SER A 26 -24.35 40.16 18.63
C SER A 26 -22.84 40.22 18.87
N GLY A 27 -22.07 39.73 17.90
CA GLY A 27 -20.64 39.91 17.82
C GLY A 27 -20.16 39.48 16.44
N ALA A 28 -19.83 40.44 15.58
CA ALA A 28 -19.25 40.16 14.27
C ALA A 28 -17.83 39.60 14.46
N VAL A 29 -17.72 38.28 14.60
CA VAL A 29 -16.44 37.58 14.62
C VAL A 29 -16.10 37.25 13.16
N PHE A 30 -15.10 37.95 12.62
CA PHE A 30 -14.45 37.57 11.38
C PHE A 30 -13.79 36.20 11.59
N SER A 31 -14.46 35.14 11.13
CA SER A 31 -13.89 33.80 11.07
C SER A 31 -12.71 33.81 10.10
N LEU A 32 -11.49 33.90 10.64
CA LEU A 32 -10.26 33.63 9.89
C LEU A 32 -10.35 32.21 9.34
N GLY A 33 -10.60 32.09 8.03
CA GLY A 33 -10.56 30.83 7.32
C GLY A 33 -9.18 30.21 7.47
N ALA A 34 -9.10 29.10 8.20
CA ALA A 34 -7.87 28.32 8.26
C ALA A 34 -7.51 27.87 6.84
N PRO A 35 -6.28 28.15 6.34
CA PRO A 35 -5.86 27.62 5.06
C PRO A 35 -5.84 26.10 5.18
N ALA A 36 -6.73 25.43 4.46
CA ALA A 36 -6.66 23.99 4.27
C ALA A 36 -5.34 23.71 3.54
N LEU A 37 -4.32 23.28 4.28
CA LEU A 37 -3.07 22.83 3.69
C LEU A 37 -3.42 21.69 2.72
N PRO A 38 -2.94 21.74 1.47
CA PRO A 38 -3.14 20.63 0.55
C PRO A 38 -2.54 19.40 1.21
N ALA A 39 -3.36 18.37 1.42
CA ALA A 39 -2.84 17.07 1.78
C ALA A 39 -1.91 16.63 0.64
N GLN A 40 -0.60 16.68 0.86
CA GLN A 40 0.35 16.06 -0.05
C GLN A 40 0.00 14.57 -0.09
N ALA A 41 -0.73 14.18 -1.13
CA ALA A 41 -0.92 12.78 -1.46
C ALA A 41 0.47 12.19 -1.66
N GLY A 42 0.92 11.37 -0.71
CA GLY A 42 2.21 10.70 -0.80
C GLY A 42 2.30 9.99 -2.14
N GLN A 43 3.42 10.18 -2.85
CA GLN A 43 3.59 9.58 -4.17
C GLN A 43 3.36 8.07 -4.07
N PRO A 44 2.46 7.52 -4.90
CA PRO A 44 2.05 6.13 -4.79
C PRO A 44 3.23 5.22 -5.08
N THR A 45 3.35 4.16 -4.29
CA THR A 45 4.31 3.09 -4.52
C THR A 45 4.00 2.39 -5.85
N ALA A 46 5.03 2.12 -6.66
CA ALA A 46 4.86 1.59 -8.01
C ALA A 46 5.84 0.45 -8.30
N ALA A 47 5.40 -0.50 -9.14
CA ALA A 47 6.21 -1.59 -9.65
C ALA A 47 6.34 -1.51 -11.19
N ARG A 48 7.55 -1.70 -11.71
CA ARG A 48 7.84 -1.66 -13.16
C ARG A 48 8.85 -2.75 -13.54
N LEU A 49 8.73 -3.26 -14.76
CA LEU A 49 9.80 -4.05 -15.36
C LEU A 49 10.83 -3.12 -15.98
N VAL A 50 12.10 -3.37 -15.70
CA VAL A 50 13.24 -2.62 -16.25
C VAL A 50 14.31 -3.61 -16.74
N ALA A 51 15.15 -3.18 -17.67
CA ALA A 51 16.33 -3.94 -18.04
C ALA A 51 17.40 -3.80 -16.94
N CYS A 52 18.11 -4.89 -16.64
CA CYS A 52 19.23 -4.92 -15.71
C CYS A 52 20.34 -5.82 -16.26
N GLY A 53 21.15 -5.25 -17.16
CA GLY A 53 22.12 -6.01 -17.93
C GLY A 53 21.46 -6.84 -19.02
N ALA A 54 21.77 -8.14 -19.09
CA ALA A 54 21.17 -9.07 -20.05
C ALA A 54 19.77 -9.56 -19.62
N ASP A 55 19.37 -9.28 -18.38
CA ASP A 55 18.12 -9.77 -17.77
C ASP A 55 17.08 -8.66 -17.59
N SER A 56 15.85 -9.09 -17.27
CA SER A 56 14.80 -8.21 -16.76
C SER A 56 14.80 -8.20 -15.23
N CYS A 57 14.53 -7.05 -14.64
CA CYS A 57 14.36 -6.86 -13.21
C CYS A 57 12.99 -6.25 -12.90
N LEU A 58 12.47 -6.57 -11.72
CA LEU A 58 11.36 -5.85 -11.12
C LEU A 58 11.93 -4.68 -10.33
N ARG A 59 11.58 -3.45 -10.71
CA ARG A 59 11.85 -2.24 -9.94
C ARG A 59 10.62 -1.84 -9.14
N LEU A 60 10.78 -1.78 -7.82
CA LEU A 60 9.82 -1.22 -6.88
C LEU A 60 10.30 0.18 -6.50
N SER A 61 9.39 1.13 -6.36
CA SER A 61 9.72 2.51 -6.00
C SER A 61 8.62 3.13 -5.17
N GLY A 62 8.98 4.13 -4.37
CA GLY A 62 8.03 4.80 -3.50
C GLY A 62 8.65 5.95 -2.73
N HIS A 63 7.90 6.44 -1.74
CA HIS A 63 8.37 7.47 -0.82
C HIS A 63 8.26 6.99 0.63
N ARG A 64 9.17 7.46 1.48
CA ARG A 64 9.18 7.27 2.93
C ARG A 64 9.37 8.60 3.65
N SER A 65 8.85 8.72 4.86
CA SER A 65 8.91 9.96 5.67
C SER A 65 10.35 10.36 6.05
N SER A 66 11.18 9.36 6.33
CA SER A 66 12.58 9.53 6.75
C SER A 66 13.48 8.42 6.16
N PRO A 67 14.75 8.72 5.87
CA PRO A 67 15.79 7.73 5.58
C PRO A 67 15.82 6.51 6.49
N SER A 68 15.52 6.70 7.78
CA SER A 68 15.56 5.68 8.83
C SER A 68 14.43 4.66 8.77
N VAL A 69 13.38 4.91 7.98
CA VAL A 69 12.27 3.96 7.79
C VAL A 69 12.73 2.85 6.86
N SER A 70 12.70 1.60 7.34
CA SER A 70 13.09 0.46 6.51
C SER A 70 11.95 0.06 5.58
N VAL A 71 12.31 -0.51 4.42
CA VAL A 71 11.37 -1.01 3.42
C VAL A 71 11.51 -2.52 3.34
N GLN A 72 10.43 -3.22 3.61
CA GLN A 72 10.34 -4.66 3.51
C GLN A 72 9.40 -5.07 2.38
N VAL A 73 9.80 -6.09 1.62
CA VAL A 73 8.98 -6.66 0.54
C VAL A 73 8.62 -8.09 0.92
N ASN A 74 7.33 -8.35 1.12
CA ASN A 74 6.83 -9.63 1.63
C ASN A 74 7.57 -10.08 2.90
N GLY A 75 7.85 -9.14 3.81
CA GLY A 75 8.58 -9.40 5.07
C GLY A 75 10.08 -9.61 4.93
N ARG A 76 10.67 -9.39 3.73
CA ARG A 76 12.12 -9.47 3.50
C ARG A 76 12.71 -8.07 3.44
N ASP A 77 13.80 -7.83 4.16
CA ASP A 77 14.61 -6.62 4.01
C ASP A 77 15.37 -6.68 2.68
N LEU A 78 15.24 -5.63 1.87
CA LEU A 78 15.96 -5.49 0.61
C LEU A 78 16.81 -4.21 0.63
N PRO A 79 17.98 -4.21 -0.01
CA PRO A 79 18.79 -3.01 -0.12
C PRO A 79 18.05 -1.97 -0.96
N VAL A 80 17.66 -0.87 -0.32
CA VAL A 80 17.01 0.27 -0.95
C VAL A 80 18.07 1.27 -1.42
N GLU A 81 17.89 1.78 -2.62
CA GLU A 81 18.62 2.94 -3.13
C GLU A 81 17.78 4.19 -2.88
N GLY A 82 18.44 5.26 -2.44
CA GLY A 82 17.82 6.56 -2.19
C GLY A 82 17.30 6.75 -0.77
N GLU A 83 17.05 8.03 -0.46
CA GLU A 83 16.60 8.52 0.84
C GLU A 83 15.07 8.50 0.91
N ARG A 84 14.41 9.66 1.05
CA ARG A 84 12.94 9.71 1.10
C ARG A 84 12.28 9.15 -0.15
N ALA A 85 12.80 9.50 -1.33
CA ALA A 85 12.43 8.86 -2.58
C ALA A 85 13.35 7.65 -2.77
N TRP A 86 12.76 6.46 -2.89
CA TRP A 86 13.52 5.23 -2.87
C TRP A 86 13.13 4.29 -3.99
N GLN A 87 14.06 3.41 -4.33
CA GLN A 87 13.85 2.32 -5.27
C GLN A 87 14.59 1.06 -4.85
N VAL A 88 14.06 -0.08 -5.27
CA VAL A 88 14.65 -1.41 -5.13
C VAL A 88 14.57 -2.07 -6.49
N THR A 89 15.69 -2.60 -6.98
CA THR A 89 15.73 -3.35 -8.23
C THR A 89 16.08 -4.80 -7.89
N VAL A 90 15.20 -5.74 -8.25
CA VAL A 90 15.38 -7.16 -7.98
C VAL A 90 15.37 -7.95 -9.30
N PRO A 91 16.32 -8.87 -9.52
CA PRO A 91 16.28 -9.80 -10.64
C PRO A 91 14.94 -10.53 -10.70
N LEU A 92 14.37 -10.64 -11.91
CA LEU A 92 13.05 -11.25 -12.07
C LEU A 92 13.05 -12.74 -11.66
N SER A 93 14.19 -13.41 -11.80
CA SER A 93 14.42 -14.77 -11.30
C SER A 93 14.19 -14.89 -9.79
N THR A 94 14.69 -13.94 -9.01
CA THR A 94 14.46 -13.87 -7.56
C THR A 94 13.02 -13.49 -7.25
N ALA A 95 12.47 -12.46 -7.91
CA ALA A 95 11.13 -11.97 -7.64
C ALA A 95 10.03 -13.02 -7.93
N ARG A 96 10.25 -13.91 -8.92
CA ARG A 96 9.35 -15.04 -9.23
C ARG A 96 9.22 -16.07 -8.12
N THR A 97 10.15 -16.09 -7.17
CA THR A 97 10.08 -17.00 -6.00
C THR A 97 9.20 -16.46 -4.88
N TRP A 98 8.73 -15.21 -4.99
CA TRP A 98 7.97 -14.56 -3.94
C TRP A 98 6.51 -14.98 -3.94
N ALA A 99 5.91 -15.01 -2.74
CA ALA A 99 4.47 -15.17 -2.60
C ALA A 99 3.75 -13.94 -3.18
N ILE A 100 2.76 -14.18 -4.03
CA ILE A 100 1.93 -13.13 -4.64
C ILE A 100 0.65 -13.03 -3.85
N ALA A 101 0.34 -11.83 -3.36
CA ALA A 101 -0.92 -11.54 -2.69
C ALA A 101 -2.08 -11.48 -3.71
N HIS A 102 -3.30 -11.45 -3.19
CA HIS A 102 -4.50 -11.30 -4.03
C HIS A 102 -4.40 -10.05 -4.93
N GLY A 103 -4.98 -10.15 -6.13
CA GLY A 103 -4.94 -9.05 -7.11
C GLY A 103 -3.58 -8.86 -7.79
N TYR A 104 -2.73 -9.89 -7.81
CA TYR A 104 -1.43 -9.85 -8.48
C TYR A 104 -0.52 -8.74 -7.92
N SER A 105 -0.36 -8.76 -6.60
CA SER A 105 0.38 -7.73 -5.86
C SER A 105 1.44 -8.32 -4.92
N VAL A 106 2.42 -7.51 -4.53
CA VAL A 106 3.34 -7.80 -3.40
C VAL A 106 3.00 -6.90 -2.22
N ILE A 107 3.30 -7.34 -1.00
CA ILE A 107 3.11 -6.50 0.18
C ILE A 107 4.40 -5.74 0.46
N LEU A 108 4.34 -4.42 0.47
CA LEU A 108 5.39 -3.55 0.99
C LEU A 108 5.06 -3.17 2.41
N THR A 109 6.04 -3.24 3.31
CA THR A 109 5.91 -2.71 4.68
C THR A 109 6.98 -1.67 4.92
N LEU A 110 6.56 -0.47 5.30
CA LEU A 110 7.42 0.61 5.77
C LEU A 110 7.47 0.53 7.30
N VAL A 111 8.64 0.26 7.87
CA VAL A 111 8.80 0.09 9.32
C VAL A 111 9.58 1.26 9.89
N ASP A 112 8.93 2.01 10.77
CA ASP A 112 9.57 3.06 11.56
C ASP A 112 9.90 2.51 12.95
N ALA A 113 11.16 2.17 13.16
CA ALA A 113 11.64 1.64 14.44
C ALA A 113 11.57 2.66 15.58
N GLN A 114 11.60 3.97 15.28
CA GLN A 114 11.54 5.03 16.29
C GLN A 114 10.10 5.28 16.74
N ALA A 115 9.15 5.24 15.80
CA ALA A 115 7.73 5.40 16.10
C ALA A 115 7.07 4.09 16.59
N GLY A 116 7.72 2.94 16.39
CA GLY A 116 7.15 1.63 16.70
C GLY A 116 5.97 1.26 15.79
N THR A 117 5.87 1.89 14.62
CA THR A 117 4.75 1.72 13.69
C THR A 117 5.20 1.13 12.36
N GLY A 118 4.42 0.20 11.83
CA GLY A 118 4.57 -0.34 10.49
C GLY A 118 3.37 0.01 9.62
N HIS A 119 3.61 0.44 8.38
CA HIS A 119 2.57 0.69 7.39
C HIS A 119 2.73 -0.25 6.21
N SER A 120 1.72 -1.08 5.95
CA SER A 120 1.72 -2.02 4.83
C SER A 120 0.86 -1.54 3.66
N VAL A 121 1.39 -1.68 2.44
CA VAL A 121 0.76 -1.26 1.19
C VAL A 121 0.85 -2.37 0.15
N ALA A 122 -0.24 -2.59 -0.58
CA ALA A 122 -0.28 -3.54 -1.69
C ALA A 122 0.29 -2.94 -2.99
N VAL A 123 1.40 -3.54 -3.40
CA VAL A 123 2.20 -3.46 -4.63
C VAL A 123 1.61 -4.01 -5.91
N ALA A 124 0.73 -3.33 -6.66
CA ALA A 124 0.26 -3.88 -7.95
C ALA A 124 1.43 -4.15 -8.90
N LEU A 125 1.57 -5.40 -9.37
CA LEU A 125 2.66 -5.82 -10.24
C LEU A 125 2.28 -5.66 -11.72
N PRO A 126 3.26 -5.42 -12.62
CA PRO A 126 3.01 -5.44 -14.06
C PRO A 126 2.48 -6.82 -14.50
N PRO A 127 1.37 -6.91 -15.25
CA PRO A 127 0.78 -8.19 -15.63
C PRO A 127 1.79 -9.17 -16.24
N GLY A 128 1.78 -10.42 -15.78
CA GLY A 128 2.67 -11.48 -16.28
C GLY A 128 4.14 -11.38 -15.85
N SER A 129 4.56 -10.31 -15.15
CA SER A 129 5.96 -10.12 -14.70
C SER A 129 6.49 -11.28 -13.87
N LEU A 130 5.73 -11.69 -12.85
CA LEU A 130 6.08 -12.76 -11.93
C LEU A 130 5.39 -14.08 -12.27
N GLY A 131 4.95 -14.24 -13.53
CA GLY A 131 4.21 -15.41 -13.98
C GLY A 131 4.85 -16.72 -13.52
N THR A 132 4.02 -17.64 -13.05
CA THR A 132 4.39 -19.04 -12.90
C THR A 132 4.44 -19.70 -14.28
N ARG A 133 5.31 -20.71 -14.44
CA ARG A 133 5.29 -21.55 -15.65
C ARG A 133 3.95 -22.27 -15.68
N LEU A 134 3.08 -21.87 -16.59
CA LEU A 134 1.77 -22.50 -16.78
C LEU A 134 1.94 -23.56 -17.87
N GLU A 135 1.99 -24.84 -17.47
CA GLU A 135 1.93 -25.95 -18.42
C GLU A 135 0.45 -26.16 -18.80
N LEU A 136 0.13 -25.79 -20.03
CA LEU A 136 -1.22 -25.89 -20.58
C LEU A 136 -1.32 -27.16 -21.43
N ALA A 137 -2.30 -28.01 -21.13
CA ALA A 137 -2.58 -29.18 -21.99
C ALA A 137 -3.19 -28.78 -23.34
N SER A 138 -4.00 -27.71 -23.37
CA SER A 138 -4.46 -27.06 -24.61
C SER A 138 -4.99 -25.65 -24.32
N LEU A 139 -4.88 -24.74 -25.30
CA LEU A 139 -5.48 -23.41 -25.29
C LEU A 139 -6.26 -23.24 -26.60
N ILE A 140 -7.58 -23.05 -26.52
CA ILE A 140 -8.43 -22.80 -27.69
C ILE A 140 -8.82 -21.33 -27.69
N VAL A 141 -8.32 -20.57 -28.67
CA VAL A 141 -8.74 -19.17 -28.91
C VAL A 141 -9.68 -19.17 -30.11
N ARG A 142 -10.89 -18.63 -29.95
CA ARG A 142 -11.83 -18.42 -31.04
C ARG A 142 -11.99 -16.92 -31.26
N ALA A 143 -11.56 -16.43 -32.42
CA ALA A 143 -11.93 -15.12 -32.91
C ALA A 143 -13.11 -15.28 -33.88
N HIS A 144 -14.11 -14.41 -33.78
CA HIS A 144 -15.25 -14.33 -34.68
C HIS A 144 -15.23 -12.99 -35.40
#